data_AF-A0A7X7DNA3-F1
#
_entry.id   AF-A0A7X7DNA3-F1
#
_cell.length_a   1.000
_cell.length_b   1.000
_cell.length_c   1.000
_cell.angle_alpha   90.00
_cell.angle_beta   90.00
_cell.angle_gamma   90.00
#
_symmetry.space_group_name_H-M   'P 1'
#
loop_
_entity.id
_entity.type
_entity.pdbx_description
1 polymer ?
#
loop_
_entity_poly.entity_id
_entity_poly.type
_entity_poly.pdbx_seq_one_letter_code
_entity_poly.pdbx_strand_id
1 'polypeptide(L)'
;MRKKNQIVVLLLLAVCTSLSFAGRKIVVPMDFPTIHAALGEANEGDTVYVSKGIYYENIALADNVVLQGQDMVSTIIDGRRLGPVVLGADGAVITNFTIKNGTTGILCKNTRPIIERNMIVDNKGAGIHALISLPDINNNIIYRNEWTGIFVEGARGTRTSIDHNVILENGYCGIFCAHRSEVLIRNNVLYANKQYGVFVAPESRKSRIINNNIYKNRLSFNALAVVNQTNISKEPEFVSPGHPEYNYFVKPSSALKSAGESGTDIGLVTARLIQVQNTDQDGDGIPDEVDQCIDVPEDLDGFEDLDGCPDFDNDKDGIYDAQDQCPNEPEDRDGFMDTDGCPDFDNDKDGIPDSLDACINNPETVNGFKDDDGCPDEKPQEIKQTLILKGVNFKTASSELLEESYYVLETVFNSLEAYPNIRIEIAGHTDNQGSSDYNLQLSYDRAKSVMEYFVMRGISQDRIVARGYGKERPIAPNTTADGRAKNRRVEVIPLNK
;
A
#
# COMPACT_ATOMS: atom_id res chain seq x y z
N MET A 1 36.69 -25.89 65.29
CA MET A 1 36.15 -26.50 64.05
C MET A 1 35.31 -25.46 63.33
N ARG A 2 35.89 -24.76 62.33
CA ARG A 2 35.18 -23.73 61.55
C ARG A 2 34.51 -24.40 60.35
N LYS A 3 33.18 -24.34 60.28
CA LYS A 3 32.39 -24.79 59.11
C LYS A 3 32.65 -23.84 57.93
N LYS A 4 33.15 -24.39 56.83
CA LYS A 4 33.14 -23.76 55.51
C LYS A 4 31.73 -23.93 54.94
N ASN A 5 31.01 -22.83 54.71
CA ASN A 5 29.88 -22.82 53.78
C ASN A 5 30.38 -22.24 52.46
N GLN A 6 30.38 -23.08 51.43
CA GLN A 6 30.68 -22.71 50.05
C GLN A 6 29.60 -21.76 49.54
N ILE A 7 30.03 -20.59 49.07
CA ILE A 7 29.22 -19.73 48.21
C ILE A 7 29.37 -20.29 46.80
N VAL A 8 28.30 -20.86 46.26
CA VAL A 8 28.19 -21.21 44.84
C VAL A 8 27.94 -19.91 44.10
N VAL A 9 28.97 -19.39 43.42
CA VAL A 9 28.82 -18.29 42.46
C VAL A 9 28.27 -18.89 41.19
N LEU A 10 26.98 -18.64 40.93
CA LEU A 10 26.34 -18.98 39.67
C LEU A 10 26.85 -17.99 38.61
N LEU A 11 27.82 -18.42 37.80
CA LEU A 11 28.29 -17.66 36.65
C LEU A 11 27.19 -17.74 35.56
N LEU A 12 26.32 -16.73 35.51
CA LEU A 12 25.44 -16.49 34.37
C LEU A 12 26.33 -16.03 33.20
N LEU A 13 26.79 -16.98 32.39
CA LEU A 13 27.24 -16.73 31.03
C LEU A 13 26.02 -16.26 30.23
N ALA A 14 25.80 -14.95 30.21
CA ALA A 14 24.98 -14.32 29.19
C ALA A 14 25.75 -14.47 27.86
N VAL A 15 25.49 -15.57 27.16
CA VAL A 15 25.79 -15.68 25.75
C VAL A 15 24.85 -14.70 25.06
N CYS A 16 25.32 -13.47 24.90
CA CYS A 16 24.68 -12.50 24.04
C CYS A 16 24.93 -13.00 22.61
N THR A 17 24.09 -13.93 22.14
CA THR A 17 23.95 -14.19 20.72
C THR A 17 23.33 -12.93 20.14
N SER A 18 24.16 -11.99 19.69
CA SER A 18 23.74 -10.99 18.73
C SER A 18 23.32 -11.77 17.50
N LEU A 19 22.02 -12.06 17.40
CA LEU A 19 21.38 -12.34 16.13
C LEU A 19 21.68 -11.10 15.28
N SER A 20 22.70 -11.19 14.41
CA SER A 20 22.81 -10.23 13.32
C SER A 20 21.65 -10.56 12.39
N PHE A 21 20.51 -9.92 12.63
CA PHE A 21 19.52 -9.82 11.58
C PHE A 21 20.23 -9.11 10.43
N ALA A 22 20.38 -9.80 9.30
CA ALA A 22 20.70 -9.12 8.06
C ALA A 22 19.58 -8.11 7.85
N GLY A 23 19.92 -6.82 7.74
CA GLY A 23 18.93 -5.78 7.57
C GLY A 23 18.12 -5.99 6.29
N ARG A 24 16.89 -5.50 6.30
CA ARG A 24 15.99 -5.55 5.14
C ARG A 24 16.56 -4.66 4.02
N LYS A 25 16.34 -5.07 2.77
CA LYS A 25 16.48 -4.21 1.60
C LYS A 25 15.14 -3.49 1.34
N ILE A 26 15.19 -2.17 1.22
CA ILE A 26 14.05 -1.30 0.89
C ILE A 26 14.36 -0.65 -0.45
N VAL A 27 13.50 -0.80 -1.45
CA VAL A 27 13.72 -0.34 -2.82
C VAL A 27 12.88 0.90 -3.11
N VAL A 28 13.51 1.96 -3.62
CA VAL A 28 12.85 3.21 -4.01
C VAL A 28 12.89 3.35 -5.52
N PRO A 29 11.76 3.55 -6.22
CA PRO A 29 10.46 3.95 -5.68
C PRO A 29 9.48 2.80 -5.35
N MET A 30 9.86 1.54 -5.50
CA MET A 30 8.97 0.37 -5.39
C MET A 30 8.28 0.25 -4.03
N ASP A 31 9.04 0.09 -2.94
CA ASP A 31 8.50 0.00 -1.58
C ASP A 31 7.97 1.36 -1.09
N PHE A 32 8.62 2.45 -1.50
CA PHE A 32 8.28 3.81 -1.08
C PHE A 32 8.48 4.81 -2.21
N PRO A 33 7.56 5.78 -2.39
CA PRO A 33 7.63 6.73 -3.50
C PRO A 33 8.80 7.71 -3.41
N THR A 34 9.42 7.86 -2.25
CA THR A 34 10.49 8.84 -2.01
C THR A 34 11.60 8.28 -1.13
N ILE A 35 12.82 8.83 -1.27
CA ILE A 35 13.96 8.45 -0.44
C ILE A 35 13.70 8.85 1.02
N HIS A 36 13.08 10.02 1.23
CA HIS A 36 12.74 10.48 2.57
C HIS A 36 11.81 9.51 3.32
N ALA A 37 10.79 8.98 2.64
CA ALA A 37 9.86 8.01 3.24
C ALA A 37 10.57 6.70 3.59
N ALA A 38 11.37 6.16 2.67
CA ALA A 38 12.13 4.93 2.90
C ALA A 38 13.09 5.05 4.09
N LEU A 39 13.83 6.16 4.19
CA LEU A 39 14.74 6.41 5.31
C LEU A 39 14.01 6.62 6.65
N GLY A 40 12.74 7.06 6.61
CA GLY A 40 11.90 7.21 7.80
C GLY A 40 11.48 5.88 8.42
N GLU A 41 11.35 4.84 7.60
CA GLU A 41 10.92 3.50 8.01
C GLU A 41 12.11 2.51 8.18
N ALA A 42 13.29 2.86 7.69
CA ALA A 42 14.49 2.02 7.79
C ALA A 42 15.00 1.89 9.24
N ASN A 43 15.38 0.67 9.62
CA ASN A 43 15.99 0.34 10.91
C ASN A 43 17.50 0.18 10.80
N GLU A 44 18.21 0.18 11.93
CA GLU A 44 19.65 -0.06 11.96
C GLU A 44 20.03 -1.36 11.24
N GLY A 45 20.99 -1.28 10.31
CA GLY A 45 21.44 -2.40 9.48
C GLY A 45 20.71 -2.55 8.14
N ASP A 46 19.58 -1.85 7.93
CA ASP A 46 18.84 -1.89 6.67
C ASP A 46 19.59 -1.19 5.53
N THR A 47 19.25 -1.57 4.30
CA THR A 47 19.74 -0.93 3.07
C THR A 47 18.57 -0.33 2.30
N VAL A 48 18.58 0.99 2.12
CA VAL A 48 17.71 1.71 1.19
C VAL A 48 18.40 1.77 -0.17
N TYR A 49 17.93 0.95 -1.11
CA TYR A 49 18.38 0.93 -2.50
C TYR A 49 17.51 1.88 -3.33
N VAL A 50 18.14 2.72 -4.14
CA VAL A 50 17.46 3.74 -4.93
C VAL A 50 17.75 3.55 -6.41
N SER A 51 16.72 3.22 -7.19
CA SER A 51 16.80 3.05 -8.63
C SER A 51 17.23 4.34 -9.35
N LYS A 52 17.70 4.22 -10.58
CA LYS A 52 18.03 5.37 -11.44
C LYS A 52 16.85 6.34 -11.54
N GLY A 53 17.13 7.64 -11.48
CA GLY A 53 16.09 8.66 -11.47
C GLY A 53 16.55 9.97 -10.85
N ILE A 54 15.70 10.99 -10.95
CA ILE A 54 15.92 12.28 -10.31
C ILE A 54 14.94 12.43 -9.15
N TYR A 55 15.49 12.47 -7.93
CA TYR A 55 14.77 12.61 -6.68
C TYR A 55 14.92 14.04 -6.17
N TYR A 56 13.83 14.79 -6.19
CA TYR A 56 13.81 16.21 -5.79
C TYR A 56 13.55 16.36 -4.30
N GLU A 57 14.58 16.11 -3.48
CA GLU A 57 14.42 15.99 -2.03
C GLU A 57 15.59 16.64 -1.26
N ASN A 58 15.33 16.95 0.02
CA ASN A 58 16.36 17.24 1.02
C ASN A 58 16.21 16.20 2.14
N ILE A 59 17.12 15.25 2.20
CA ILE A 59 17.00 14.05 3.04
C ILE A 59 17.87 14.12 4.29
N ALA A 60 17.49 13.37 5.31
CA ALA A 60 18.34 13.07 6.46
C ALA A 60 18.58 11.57 6.48
N LEU A 61 19.86 11.17 6.56
CA LEU A 61 20.21 9.76 6.73
C LEU A 61 19.70 9.25 8.09
N ALA A 62 19.50 7.94 8.17
CA ALA A 62 19.20 7.23 9.41
C ALA A 62 20.47 6.58 9.97
N ASP A 63 20.59 6.49 11.29
CA ASP A 63 21.77 5.93 11.95
C ASP A 63 21.95 4.46 11.55
N ASN A 64 23.20 4.06 11.25
CA ASN A 64 23.56 2.69 10.83
C ASN A 64 22.77 2.13 9.62
N VAL A 65 22.21 2.99 8.77
CA VAL A 65 21.51 2.60 7.52
C VAL A 65 22.41 2.85 6.30
N VAL A 66 22.35 1.93 5.33
CA VAL A 66 23.02 2.10 4.02
C VAL A 66 22.04 2.72 3.04
N LEU A 67 22.35 3.91 2.53
CA LEU A 67 21.67 4.51 1.38
C LEU A 67 22.53 4.29 0.13
N GLN A 68 22.04 3.47 -0.79
CA GLN A 68 22.77 3.07 -2.00
C GLN A 68 21.97 3.41 -3.25
N GLY A 69 22.55 4.21 -4.14
CA GLY A 69 22.01 4.41 -5.48
C GLY A 69 22.39 3.27 -6.40
N GLN A 70 21.54 3.01 -7.39
CA GLN A 70 21.83 2.08 -8.49
C GLN A 70 23.14 2.46 -9.17
N ASP A 71 23.32 3.74 -9.49
CA ASP A 71 24.57 4.24 -10.02
C ASP A 71 24.81 5.73 -9.74
N MET A 72 26.10 6.10 -9.69
CA MET A 72 26.54 7.44 -9.36
C MET A 72 26.10 8.53 -10.36
N VAL A 73 25.80 8.18 -11.61
CA VAL A 73 25.54 9.14 -12.70
C VAL A 73 24.05 9.43 -12.84
N SER A 74 23.22 8.38 -12.82
CA SER A 74 21.80 8.45 -13.14
C SER A 74 20.89 8.35 -11.92
N THR A 75 21.39 7.95 -10.76
CA THR A 75 20.70 8.11 -9.47
C THR A 75 21.03 9.48 -8.86
N ILE A 76 20.12 10.45 -8.99
CA ILE A 76 20.36 11.86 -8.67
C ILE A 76 19.46 12.32 -7.50
N ILE A 77 20.05 12.93 -6.48
CA ILE A 77 19.34 13.70 -5.45
C ILE A 77 19.55 15.19 -5.72
N ASP A 78 18.46 15.91 -6.03
CA ASP A 78 18.47 17.34 -6.34
C ASP A 78 17.76 18.16 -5.25
N GLY A 79 18.54 18.91 -4.47
CA GLY A 79 18.03 19.67 -3.33
C GLY A 79 17.36 21.01 -3.66
N ARG A 80 17.20 21.38 -4.94
CA ARG A 80 16.45 22.56 -5.43
C ARG A 80 16.75 23.90 -4.73
N ARG A 81 17.95 24.05 -4.19
CA ARG A 81 18.44 25.21 -3.42
C ARG A 81 17.68 25.49 -2.11
N LEU A 82 16.92 24.53 -1.60
CA LEU A 82 16.10 24.72 -0.40
C LEU A 82 16.89 24.56 0.91
N GLY A 83 17.95 23.76 0.88
CA GLY A 83 18.80 23.47 2.05
C GLY A 83 19.96 22.55 1.69
N PRO A 84 20.66 21.99 2.70
CA PRO A 84 21.58 20.87 2.47
C PRO A 84 20.84 19.73 1.77
N VAL A 85 21.43 19.12 0.73
CA VAL A 85 20.76 18.02 0.02
C VAL A 85 20.65 16.80 0.94
N VAL A 86 21.73 16.49 1.67
CA VAL A 86 21.79 15.37 2.60
C VAL A 86 22.29 15.85 3.96
N LEU A 87 21.56 15.48 5.03
CA LEU A 87 22.04 15.56 6.41
C LEU A 87 22.62 14.21 6.82
N GLY A 88 23.88 14.20 7.26
CA GLY A 88 24.56 12.96 7.65
C GLY A 88 24.14 12.46 9.03
N ALA A 89 24.12 11.14 9.21
CA ALA A 89 23.81 10.42 10.45
C ALA A 89 24.98 9.53 10.89
N ASP A 90 24.98 9.06 12.14
CA ASP A 90 26.09 8.28 12.68
C ASP A 90 26.05 6.83 12.16
N GLY A 91 27.19 6.33 11.69
CA GLY A 91 27.31 4.97 11.17
C GLY A 91 26.61 4.74 9.81
N ALA A 92 25.87 5.72 9.30
CA ALA A 92 25.21 5.64 8.01
C ALA A 92 26.21 5.56 6.85
N VAL A 93 25.82 4.92 5.76
CA VAL A 93 26.60 4.89 4.50
C VAL A 93 25.79 5.59 3.42
N ILE A 94 26.42 6.45 2.61
CA ILE A 94 25.83 6.97 1.39
C ILE A 94 26.77 6.71 0.22
N THR A 95 26.27 6.00 -0.79
CA THR A 95 27.08 5.59 -1.96
C THR A 95 26.29 5.63 -3.26
N ASN A 96 27.01 5.88 -4.36
CA ASN A 96 26.50 5.83 -5.73
C ASN A 96 25.39 6.85 -6.05
N PHE A 97 25.53 8.10 -5.60
CA PHE A 97 24.62 9.18 -5.98
C PHE A 97 25.31 10.33 -6.68
N THR A 98 24.59 11.01 -7.57
CA THR A 98 24.83 12.42 -7.87
C THR A 98 24.01 13.29 -6.91
N ILE A 99 24.67 14.11 -6.09
CA ILE A 99 24.08 14.97 -5.08
C ILE A 99 24.32 16.42 -5.49
N LYS A 100 23.25 17.13 -5.86
CA LYS A 100 23.38 18.46 -6.46
C LYS A 100 22.36 19.47 -6.02
N ASN A 101 22.63 20.71 -6.43
CA ASN A 101 21.69 21.82 -6.30
C ASN A 101 21.29 22.19 -4.87
N GLY A 102 22.02 21.80 -3.83
CA GLY A 102 21.78 22.23 -2.45
C GLY A 102 22.36 23.60 -2.09
N THR A 103 22.08 24.07 -0.87
CA THR A 103 22.87 25.11 -0.20
C THR A 103 24.22 24.56 0.27
N THR A 104 24.26 23.26 0.59
CA THR A 104 25.44 22.41 0.79
C THR A 104 25.09 21.05 0.18
N GLY A 105 26.04 20.30 -0.37
CA GLY A 105 25.76 18.93 -0.84
C GLY A 105 25.40 18.01 0.34
N ILE A 106 26.41 17.66 1.14
CA ILE A 106 26.24 16.84 2.35
C ILE A 106 26.70 17.62 3.57
N LEU A 107 25.86 17.70 4.59
CA LEU A 107 26.16 18.36 5.85
C LEU A 107 26.16 17.36 7.02
N CYS A 108 27.32 17.16 7.64
CA CYS A 108 27.52 16.30 8.79
C CYS A 108 27.66 17.16 10.06
N LYS A 109 26.60 17.24 10.87
CA LYS A 109 26.58 18.03 12.12
C LYS A 109 26.92 17.13 13.29
N ASN A 110 28.20 17.05 13.65
CA ASN A 110 28.71 16.15 14.68
C ASN A 110 28.32 14.67 14.42
N THR A 111 28.21 14.29 13.15
CA THR A 111 27.92 12.92 12.73
C THR A 111 29.08 12.35 11.92
N ARG A 112 29.19 11.02 11.88
CA ARG A 112 30.27 10.29 11.20
C ARG A 112 29.74 9.24 10.22
N PRO A 113 29.01 9.64 9.16
CA PRO A 113 28.69 8.74 8.07
C PRO A 113 29.94 8.34 7.28
N ILE A 114 29.82 7.26 6.50
CA ILE A 114 30.70 6.91 5.41
C ILE A 114 30.11 7.52 4.14
N ILE A 115 30.85 8.41 3.51
CA ILE A 115 30.49 9.08 2.26
C ILE A 115 31.44 8.57 1.20
N GLU A 116 30.96 7.69 0.33
CA GLU A 116 31.81 7.09 -0.69
C GLU A 116 31.18 6.99 -2.08
N ARG A 117 32.00 7.06 -3.14
CA ARG A 117 31.54 6.86 -4.53
C ARG A 117 30.35 7.74 -4.93
N ASN A 118 30.34 9.00 -4.47
CA ASN A 118 29.32 9.98 -4.86
C ASN A 118 29.91 11.07 -5.76
N MET A 119 29.04 11.64 -6.60
CA MET A 119 29.26 12.89 -7.32
C MET A 119 28.56 14.03 -6.59
N ILE A 120 29.32 14.92 -5.95
CA ILE A 120 28.77 16.02 -5.15
C ILE A 120 29.04 17.33 -5.88
N VAL A 121 28.03 17.80 -6.60
CA VAL A 121 28.21 18.76 -7.70
C VAL A 121 27.30 19.98 -7.63
N ASP A 122 27.80 21.10 -8.12
CA ASP A 122 27.00 22.30 -8.37
C ASP A 122 26.20 22.79 -7.14
N ASN A 123 26.72 22.62 -5.92
CA ASN A 123 26.08 23.15 -4.70
C ASN A 123 26.49 24.63 -4.46
N LYS A 124 25.59 25.42 -3.87
CA LYS A 124 25.80 26.86 -3.63
C LYS A 124 26.90 27.14 -2.58
N GLY A 125 27.08 26.22 -1.65
CA GLY A 125 28.05 26.32 -0.56
C GLY A 125 29.17 25.31 -0.74
N ALA A 126 29.42 24.54 0.31
CA ALA A 126 30.37 23.44 0.25
C ALA A 126 29.76 22.21 -0.44
N GLY A 127 30.59 21.39 -1.08
CA GLY A 127 30.18 20.04 -1.47
C GLY A 127 29.88 19.20 -0.23
N ILE A 128 30.88 19.01 0.64
CA ILE A 128 30.72 18.35 1.94
C ILE A 128 31.09 19.33 3.05
N HIS A 129 30.28 19.43 4.09
CA HIS A 129 30.58 20.19 5.31
C HIS A 129 30.59 19.26 6.52
N ALA A 130 31.77 19.04 7.09
CA ALA A 130 31.99 18.28 8.31
C ALA A 130 32.19 19.22 9.50
N LEU A 131 31.23 19.22 10.43
CA LEU A 131 31.24 20.06 11.62
C LEU A 131 31.49 19.18 12.86
N ILE A 132 32.49 19.54 13.68
CA ILE A 132 32.87 18.91 14.96
C ILE A 132 33.42 17.47 14.87
N SER A 133 32.82 16.61 14.04
CA SER A 133 33.27 15.24 13.78
C SER A 133 33.60 15.07 12.30
N LEU A 134 34.61 14.24 11.99
CA LEU A 134 35.02 13.97 10.62
C LEU A 134 34.35 12.67 10.12
N PRO A 135 33.44 12.74 9.11
CA PRO A 135 32.97 11.55 8.41
C PRO A 135 34.09 10.87 7.63
N ASP A 136 33.90 9.62 7.25
CA ASP A 136 34.83 8.93 6.36
C ASP A 136 34.51 9.35 4.92
N ILE A 137 35.41 10.09 4.28
CA ILE A 137 35.16 10.70 2.96
C ILE A 137 36.11 10.08 1.95
N ASN A 138 35.60 9.13 1.17
CA ASN A 138 36.43 8.28 0.31
C ASN A 138 35.92 8.18 -1.12
N ASN A 139 36.80 8.26 -2.12
CA ASN A 139 36.44 7.96 -3.52
C ASN A 139 35.26 8.80 -4.07
N ASN A 140 35.10 10.05 -3.63
CA ASN A 140 34.07 10.94 -4.16
C ASN A 140 34.62 11.87 -5.24
N ILE A 141 33.74 12.31 -6.14
CA ILE A 141 33.98 13.38 -7.10
C ILE A 141 33.27 14.62 -6.59
N ILE A 142 34.02 15.69 -6.28
CA ILE A 142 33.46 16.91 -5.67
C ILE A 142 33.80 18.10 -6.55
N TYR A 143 32.79 18.61 -7.25
CA TYR A 143 33.00 19.39 -8.46
C TYR A 143 32.06 20.60 -8.59
N ARG A 144 32.60 21.75 -9.01
CA ARG A 144 31.84 23.01 -9.25
C ARG A 144 30.93 23.47 -8.11
N ASN A 145 31.27 23.18 -6.87
CA ASN A 145 30.59 23.82 -5.75
C ASN A 145 31.04 25.28 -5.68
N GLU A 146 30.09 26.20 -5.51
CA GLU A 146 30.31 27.65 -5.65
C GLU A 146 31.28 28.19 -4.57
N TRP A 147 31.41 27.51 -3.43
CA TRP A 147 32.39 27.86 -2.41
C TRP A 147 33.57 26.88 -2.31
N THR A 148 33.48 25.79 -1.54
CA THR A 148 34.61 24.87 -1.33
C THR A 148 34.20 23.44 -1.61
N GLY A 149 35.15 22.58 -1.99
CA GLY A 149 34.85 21.15 -2.16
C GLY A 149 34.44 20.52 -0.83
N ILE A 150 35.38 20.45 0.11
CA ILE A 150 35.16 19.95 1.47
C ILE A 150 35.47 21.07 2.47
N PHE A 151 34.52 21.34 3.36
CA PHE A 151 34.68 22.25 4.49
C PHE A 151 34.73 21.45 5.79
N VAL A 152 35.82 21.58 6.52
CA VAL A 152 36.06 20.91 7.80
C VAL A 152 36.12 21.97 8.89
N GLU A 153 35.19 21.93 9.83
CA GLU A 153 35.00 22.95 10.85
C GLU A 153 35.08 22.36 12.25
N GLY A 154 36.21 22.60 12.93
CA GLY A 154 36.46 22.09 14.28
C GLY A 154 36.50 20.56 14.38
N ALA A 155 36.66 19.84 13.27
CA ALA A 155 36.55 18.39 13.23
C ALA A 155 37.86 17.69 13.56
N ARG A 156 37.77 16.52 14.22
CA ARG A 156 38.95 15.68 14.53
C ARG A 156 38.77 14.28 13.98
N GLY A 157 39.72 13.85 13.14
CA GLY A 157 39.83 12.48 12.66
C GLY A 157 40.84 11.72 13.50
N THR A 158 40.39 10.93 14.47
CA THR A 158 41.30 10.03 15.22
C THR A 158 41.58 8.73 14.47
N ARG A 159 40.64 8.33 13.61
CA ARG A 159 40.67 7.08 12.81
C ARG A 159 40.15 7.23 11.38
N THR A 160 39.66 8.41 11.01
CA THR A 160 39.11 8.72 9.69
C THR A 160 40.00 9.69 8.93
N SER A 161 39.93 9.64 7.60
CA SER A 161 40.70 10.52 6.70
C SER A 161 39.83 11.04 5.56
N ILE A 162 40.31 12.08 4.90
CA ILE A 162 39.82 12.49 3.59
C ILE A 162 40.73 11.80 2.57
N ASP A 163 40.25 10.74 1.93
CA ASP A 163 41.08 9.79 1.18
C ASP A 163 40.58 9.55 -0.25
N HIS A 164 41.47 9.45 -1.23
CA HIS A 164 41.16 9.07 -2.62
C HIS A 164 40.07 9.90 -3.35
N ASN A 165 39.77 11.12 -2.93
CA ASN A 165 38.77 11.96 -3.60
C ASN A 165 39.34 12.74 -4.79
N VAL A 166 38.48 13.06 -5.75
CA VAL A 166 38.78 13.96 -6.87
C VAL A 166 38.00 15.26 -6.67
N ILE A 167 38.70 16.33 -6.28
CA ILE A 167 38.12 17.60 -5.84
C ILE A 167 38.56 18.71 -6.79
N LEU A 168 37.66 19.15 -7.67
CA LEU A 168 38.05 20.03 -8.76
C LEU A 168 37.09 21.19 -9.04
N GLU A 169 37.63 22.27 -9.60
CA GLU A 169 36.88 23.44 -10.08
C GLU A 169 35.90 24.06 -9.07
N ASN A 170 36.18 23.95 -7.77
CA ASN A 170 35.36 24.61 -6.74
C ASN A 170 35.73 26.10 -6.62
N GLY A 171 34.76 26.93 -6.23
CA GLY A 171 34.83 28.39 -6.33
C GLY A 171 35.80 29.11 -5.38
N TYR A 172 36.39 28.41 -4.42
CA TYR A 172 37.39 28.94 -3.49
C TYR A 172 38.53 27.95 -3.30
N CYS A 173 38.34 26.84 -2.58
CA CYS A 173 39.38 25.84 -2.43
C CYS A 173 38.84 24.42 -2.52
N GLY A 174 39.75 23.46 -2.69
CA GLY A 174 39.37 22.05 -2.68
C GLY A 174 39.00 21.61 -1.26
N ILE A 175 39.90 21.79 -0.30
CA ILE A 175 39.64 21.47 1.12
C ILE A 175 39.95 22.68 1.99
N PHE A 176 39.01 23.06 2.87
CA PHE A 176 39.19 24.11 3.88
C PHE A 176 39.13 23.48 5.27
N CYS A 177 40.23 23.52 6.02
CA CYS A 177 40.27 23.23 7.46
C CYS A 177 40.17 24.51 8.30
N ALA A 178 39.07 24.69 9.03
CA ALA A 178 38.81 25.83 9.92
C ALA A 178 38.74 25.43 11.39
N HIS A 179 38.85 26.42 12.28
CA HIS A 179 38.86 26.23 13.74
C HIS A 179 39.89 25.18 14.18
N ARG A 180 39.68 24.51 15.32
CA ARG A 180 40.64 23.51 15.84
C ARG A 180 40.46 22.14 15.15
N SER A 181 40.57 22.13 13.83
CA SER A 181 40.51 20.89 13.05
C SER A 181 41.85 20.15 13.04
N GLU A 182 41.78 18.83 13.24
CA GLU A 182 42.94 17.93 13.26
C GLU A 182 42.60 16.71 12.40
N VAL A 183 42.87 16.80 11.09
CA VAL A 183 42.47 15.77 10.11
C VAL A 183 43.63 15.30 9.24
N LEU A 184 43.50 14.09 8.68
CA LEU A 184 44.43 13.53 7.71
C LEU A 184 43.85 13.68 6.30
N ILE A 185 44.57 14.39 5.42
CA ILE A 185 44.21 14.60 4.01
C ILE A 185 45.23 13.84 3.17
N ARG A 186 44.80 12.78 2.47
CA ARG A 186 45.71 11.95 1.68
C ARG A 186 45.12 11.36 0.41
N ASN A 187 45.99 11.03 -0.55
CA ASN A 187 45.64 10.37 -1.82
C ASN A 187 44.56 11.09 -2.64
N ASN A 188 44.33 12.39 -2.41
CA ASN A 188 43.35 13.16 -3.15
C ASN A 188 43.97 13.86 -4.37
N VAL A 189 43.16 14.05 -5.40
CA VAL A 189 43.45 14.99 -6.49
C VAL A 189 42.71 16.28 -6.23
N LEU A 190 43.45 17.39 -6.05
CA LEU A 190 42.90 18.73 -5.92
C LEU A 190 43.28 19.55 -7.15
N TYR A 191 42.32 19.71 -8.08
CA TYR A 191 42.58 20.24 -9.42
C TYR A 191 41.80 21.51 -9.72
N ALA A 192 42.48 22.56 -10.19
CA ALA A 192 41.85 23.76 -10.74
C ALA A 192 40.79 24.45 -9.85
N ASN A 193 40.89 24.34 -8.51
CA ASN A 193 40.08 25.12 -7.59
C ASN A 193 40.54 26.58 -7.61
N LYS A 194 39.60 27.52 -7.47
CA LYS A 194 39.81 28.94 -7.83
C LYS A 194 40.95 29.64 -7.08
N GLN A 195 41.12 29.35 -5.79
CA GLN A 195 42.15 29.96 -4.93
C GLN A 195 43.16 28.95 -4.41
N TYR A 196 42.73 27.93 -3.66
CA TYR A 196 43.64 27.00 -3.00
C TYR A 196 43.32 25.53 -3.33
N GLY A 197 44.33 24.67 -3.38
CA GLY A 197 44.10 23.23 -3.22
C GLY A 197 43.61 22.96 -1.80
N VAL A 198 44.47 23.22 -0.81
CA VAL A 198 44.14 23.09 0.62
C VAL A 198 44.36 24.40 1.35
N PHE A 199 43.34 24.89 2.07
CA PHE A 199 43.44 26.04 2.94
C PHE A 199 43.34 25.61 4.40
N VAL A 200 44.30 26.04 5.23
CA VAL A 200 44.34 25.72 6.66
C VAL A 200 44.28 27.01 7.50
N ALA A 201 43.28 27.11 8.39
CA ALA A 201 43.17 28.21 9.34
C ALA A 201 44.27 28.15 10.43
N PRO A 202 44.60 29.26 11.11
CA PRO A 202 45.65 29.31 12.13
C PRO A 202 45.53 28.25 13.23
N GLU A 203 44.32 27.87 13.61
CA GLU A 203 44.02 26.89 14.66
C GLU A 203 44.02 25.44 14.16
N SER A 204 44.06 25.22 12.84
CA SER A 204 43.96 23.90 12.18
C SER A 204 45.33 23.32 11.76
N ARG A 205 46.45 23.93 12.17
CA ARG A 205 47.81 23.58 11.72
C ARG A 205 48.26 22.14 11.99
N LYS A 206 47.57 21.43 12.88
CA LYS A 206 47.86 20.02 13.17
C LYS A 206 47.30 19.05 12.10
N SER A 207 46.47 19.54 11.19
CA SER A 207 46.00 18.75 10.06
C SER A 207 47.18 18.38 9.17
N ARG A 208 47.24 17.12 8.76
CA ARG A 208 48.35 16.54 8.00
C ARG A 208 47.94 16.38 6.55
N ILE A 209 48.76 16.92 5.66
CA ILE A 209 48.57 16.81 4.21
C ILE A 209 49.71 15.94 3.67
N ILE A 210 49.36 14.76 3.13
CA ILE A 210 50.33 13.81 2.58
C ILE A 210 49.83 13.17 1.29
N ASN A 211 50.68 12.83 0.32
CA ASN A 211 50.28 11.96 -0.79
C ASN A 211 49.12 12.49 -1.62
N ASN A 212 49.00 13.81 -1.77
CA ASN A 212 47.99 14.43 -2.61
C ASN A 212 48.62 14.96 -3.91
N ASN A 213 47.84 14.99 -4.97
CA ASN A 213 48.18 15.74 -6.17
C ASN A 213 47.43 17.07 -6.19
N ILE A 214 48.15 18.16 -6.00
CA ILE A 214 47.58 19.51 -5.99
C ILE A 214 48.08 20.25 -7.23
N TYR A 215 47.21 20.40 -8.24
CA TYR A 215 47.62 20.89 -9.55
C TYR A 215 46.65 21.95 -10.10
N LYS A 216 47.18 22.97 -10.77
CA LYS A 216 46.42 24.06 -11.44
C LYS A 216 45.51 24.90 -10.54
N ASN A 217 45.58 24.76 -9.22
CA ASN A 217 45.00 25.73 -8.29
C ASN A 217 45.84 27.01 -8.30
N ARG A 218 45.24 28.19 -8.02
CA ARG A 218 46.01 29.44 -7.94
C ARG A 218 47.17 29.34 -6.95
N LEU A 219 46.94 28.69 -5.81
CA LEU A 219 47.95 28.30 -4.84
C LEU A 219 47.69 26.84 -4.43
N SER A 220 48.73 26.03 -4.29
CA SER A 220 48.53 24.64 -3.85
C SER A 220 48.01 24.58 -2.42
N PHE A 221 48.56 25.41 -1.55
CA PHE A 221 48.13 25.56 -0.16
C PHE A 221 48.57 26.91 0.39
N ASN A 222 47.97 27.33 1.51
CA ASN A 222 48.39 28.55 2.21
C ASN A 222 49.61 28.29 3.12
N ALA A 223 50.28 29.35 3.59
CA ALA A 223 51.51 29.27 4.40
C ALA A 223 51.34 28.57 5.77
N LEU A 224 50.11 28.29 6.18
CA LEU A 224 49.78 27.64 7.46
C LEU A 224 49.63 26.12 7.34
N ALA A 225 49.53 25.61 6.11
CA ALA A 225 49.38 24.21 5.83
C ALA A 225 50.65 23.43 6.17
N VAL A 226 50.52 22.36 6.96
CA VAL A 226 51.63 21.46 7.28
C VAL A 226 51.60 20.28 6.30
N VAL A 227 52.56 20.28 5.38
CA VAL A 227 52.73 19.25 4.36
C VAL A 227 53.90 18.37 4.76
N ASN A 228 53.66 17.08 5.00
CA ASN A 228 54.71 16.16 5.47
C ASN A 228 55.42 15.44 4.33
N GLN A 229 54.67 14.80 3.43
CA GLN A 229 55.21 14.01 2.32
C GLN A 229 54.33 14.13 1.08
N THR A 230 55.00 14.36 -0.05
CA THR A 230 54.55 14.43 -1.45
C THR A 230 53.50 15.52 -1.82
N ASN A 231 53.83 16.20 -2.92
CA ASN A 231 52.96 17.00 -3.77
C ASN A 231 53.39 16.68 -5.21
N ILE A 232 52.75 15.71 -5.86
CA ILE A 232 53.13 15.31 -7.23
C ILE A 232 53.01 16.51 -8.17
N SER A 233 52.02 17.38 -7.94
CA SER A 233 51.81 18.65 -8.66
C SER A 233 51.97 18.49 -10.18
N LYS A 234 51.49 17.36 -10.71
CA LYS A 234 51.45 17.04 -12.13
C LYS A 234 50.01 17.05 -12.62
N GLU A 235 49.89 17.21 -13.93
CA GLU A 235 48.61 17.07 -14.60
C GLU A 235 47.99 15.70 -14.30
N PRO A 236 46.77 15.66 -13.75
CA PRO A 236 46.07 14.42 -13.55
C PRO A 236 45.55 13.91 -14.91
N GLU A 237 46.21 12.90 -15.46
CA GLU A 237 45.72 12.23 -16.66
C GLU A 237 44.68 11.18 -16.30
N PHE A 238 43.43 11.39 -16.72
CA PHE A 238 42.34 10.45 -16.50
C PHE A 238 41.96 9.67 -17.79
N VAL A 239 41.27 8.54 -17.66
CA VAL A 239 40.86 7.67 -18.78
C VAL A 239 39.85 8.37 -19.69
N SER A 240 38.74 8.92 -19.16
CA SER A 240 37.85 9.86 -19.88
C SER A 240 37.51 11.07 -18.99
N PRO A 241 38.40 12.08 -18.92
CA PRO A 241 38.09 13.32 -18.23
C PRO A 241 37.19 14.17 -19.12
N GLY A 242 35.89 14.22 -18.80
CA GLY A 242 34.96 15.07 -19.53
C GLY A 242 33.51 14.93 -19.05
N HIS A 243 32.73 15.99 -19.31
CA HIS A 243 31.27 15.95 -19.27
C HIS A 243 30.82 15.42 -20.64
N PRO A 244 30.14 14.26 -20.77
CA PRO A 244 29.20 13.62 -19.84
C PRO A 244 29.61 12.23 -19.28
N GLU A 245 30.85 11.77 -19.50
CA GLU A 245 31.24 10.37 -19.24
C GLU A 245 31.95 10.10 -17.89
N TYR A 246 32.29 11.17 -17.13
CA TYR A 246 32.84 11.14 -15.76
C TYR A 246 33.71 9.91 -15.39
N ASN A 247 34.82 9.72 -16.11
CA ASN A 247 35.74 8.62 -15.89
C ASN A 247 37.08 9.16 -15.36
N TYR A 248 37.12 9.46 -14.05
CA TYR A 248 38.29 10.02 -13.34
C TYR A 248 39.31 8.96 -12.91
N PHE A 249 39.45 7.91 -13.72
CA PHE A 249 40.45 6.89 -13.53
C PHE A 249 41.81 7.36 -13.93
N VAL A 250 42.80 7.20 -13.06
CA VAL A 250 44.18 7.48 -13.38
C VAL A 250 44.66 6.60 -14.56
N LYS A 251 45.06 7.23 -15.66
CA LYS A 251 45.70 6.52 -16.79
C LYS A 251 46.99 5.83 -16.33
N PRO A 252 47.39 4.68 -16.90
CA PRO A 252 48.68 4.07 -16.59
C PRO A 252 49.90 4.98 -16.84
N SER A 253 49.78 5.94 -17.76
CA SER A 253 50.80 6.96 -18.06
C SER A 253 50.87 8.09 -17.04
N SER A 254 49.84 8.24 -16.21
CA SER A 254 49.70 9.35 -15.29
C SER A 254 50.74 9.29 -14.17
N ALA A 255 51.25 10.45 -13.78
CA ALA A 255 52.17 10.58 -12.65
C ALA A 255 51.55 10.21 -11.29
N LEU A 256 50.23 9.98 -11.24
CA LEU A 256 49.49 9.60 -10.04
C LEU A 256 49.52 8.10 -9.75
N LYS A 257 49.91 7.29 -10.73
CA LYS A 257 49.98 5.84 -10.61
C LYS A 257 51.00 5.44 -9.55
N SER A 258 50.57 4.62 -8.59
CA SER A 258 51.38 4.09 -7.47
C SER A 258 52.15 5.13 -6.66
N ALA A 259 51.67 6.37 -6.65
CA ALA A 259 52.37 7.51 -6.06
C ALA A 259 51.72 8.01 -4.75
N GLY A 260 50.65 7.34 -4.32
CA GLY A 260 49.98 7.52 -3.04
C GLY A 260 50.71 6.85 -1.87
N GLU A 261 50.10 6.93 -0.69
CA GLU A 261 50.59 6.23 0.50
C GLU A 261 50.67 4.73 0.26
N SER A 262 51.76 4.07 0.64
CA SER A 262 51.97 2.64 0.43
C SER A 262 51.92 2.18 -1.04
N GLY A 263 52.15 3.08 -2.01
CA GLY A 263 52.15 2.73 -3.42
C GLY A 263 50.77 2.57 -4.04
N THR A 264 49.71 3.07 -3.39
CA THR A 264 48.37 3.17 -4.00
C THR A 264 48.35 4.24 -5.09
N ASP A 265 47.36 4.20 -5.99
CA ASP A 265 47.16 5.31 -6.93
C ASP A 265 46.45 6.47 -6.22
N ILE A 266 46.74 7.70 -6.62
CA ILE A 266 46.07 8.91 -6.08
C ILE A 266 44.80 9.21 -6.87
N GLY A 267 43.68 9.43 -6.18
CA GLY A 267 42.39 9.84 -6.78
C GLY A 267 41.73 8.73 -7.58
N LEU A 268 41.17 7.74 -6.89
CA LEU A 268 40.56 6.57 -7.52
C LEU A 268 39.05 6.54 -7.30
N VAL A 269 38.33 6.34 -8.39
CA VAL A 269 37.20 5.40 -8.40
C VAL A 269 37.69 4.23 -9.26
N THR A 270 37.46 2.96 -8.89
CA THR A 270 37.96 1.78 -9.65
C THR A 270 36.90 1.24 -10.64
N ALA A 271 37.29 0.49 -11.70
CA ALA A 271 36.43 0.21 -12.87
C ALA A 271 35.29 -0.71 -12.46
N ARG A 272 35.62 -1.55 -11.49
CA ARG A 272 34.74 -2.39 -10.69
C ARG A 272 33.80 -1.62 -9.75
N LEU A 273 34.02 -0.32 -9.52
CA LEU A 273 33.22 0.56 -8.66
C LEU A 273 32.36 1.55 -9.46
N ILE A 274 32.62 1.77 -10.77
CA ILE A 274 31.77 2.59 -11.67
C ILE A 274 30.85 1.71 -12.52
N GLN A 275 31.27 0.51 -12.91
CA GLN A 275 30.35 -0.43 -13.54
C GLN A 275 29.37 -0.94 -12.49
N VAL A 276 28.17 -0.39 -12.60
CA VAL A 276 26.91 -1.03 -12.20
C VAL A 276 27.03 -2.53 -12.42
N GLN A 277 26.76 -3.34 -11.39
CA GLN A 277 26.22 -4.67 -11.66
C GLN A 277 24.78 -4.45 -12.14
N ASN A 278 24.62 -3.92 -13.36
CA ASN A 278 23.37 -4.07 -14.09
C ASN A 278 23.58 -5.37 -14.86
N THR A 279 23.51 -6.47 -14.13
CA THR A 279 22.97 -7.67 -14.72
C THR A 279 21.45 -7.48 -14.64
N ASP A 280 20.82 -7.71 -15.77
CA ASP A 280 19.38 -7.70 -16.02
C ASP A 280 19.24 -8.93 -16.92
N GLN A 281 19.15 -10.08 -16.25
CA GLN A 281 19.46 -11.38 -16.82
C GLN A 281 18.37 -11.84 -17.78
N ASP A 282 17.11 -11.53 -17.49
CA ASP A 282 15.96 -11.80 -18.35
C ASP A 282 15.61 -10.65 -19.29
N GLY A 283 16.11 -9.43 -19.03
CA GLY A 283 16.01 -8.30 -19.94
C GLY A 283 14.69 -7.54 -19.84
N ASP A 284 13.98 -7.62 -18.72
CA ASP A 284 12.72 -6.90 -18.48
C ASP A 284 12.93 -5.42 -18.10
N GLY A 285 14.18 -5.02 -17.83
CA GLY A 285 14.56 -3.66 -17.48
C GLY A 285 14.71 -3.42 -15.97
N ILE A 286 14.52 -4.45 -15.16
CA ILE A 286 14.70 -4.49 -13.71
C ILE A 286 16.05 -5.18 -13.43
N PRO A 287 16.98 -4.53 -12.71
CA PRO A 287 18.29 -5.14 -12.43
C PRO A 287 18.15 -6.38 -11.53
N ASP A 288 18.93 -7.44 -11.76
CA ASP A 288 19.00 -8.69 -10.96
C ASP A 288 19.11 -8.45 -9.44
N GLU A 289 19.71 -7.31 -9.05
CA GLU A 289 19.84 -6.97 -7.64
C GLU A 289 18.49 -6.67 -6.96
N VAL A 290 17.52 -6.15 -7.70
CA VAL A 290 16.18 -5.77 -7.22
C VAL A 290 15.06 -6.62 -7.81
N ASP A 291 15.36 -7.36 -8.86
CA ASP A 291 14.48 -8.33 -9.50
C ASP A 291 14.28 -9.55 -8.60
N GLN A 292 13.01 -9.86 -8.30
CA GLN A 292 12.63 -11.04 -7.52
C GLN A 292 12.68 -12.34 -8.35
N CYS A 293 12.57 -12.25 -9.68
CA CYS A 293 12.47 -13.36 -10.60
C CYS A 293 13.55 -13.49 -11.67
N ILE A 294 14.67 -12.74 -11.64
CA ILE A 294 16.00 -12.87 -12.32
C ILE A 294 16.09 -13.61 -13.67
N ASP A 295 15.59 -14.83 -13.75
CA ASP A 295 15.55 -15.68 -14.94
C ASP A 295 14.23 -15.54 -15.74
N VAL A 296 13.24 -14.79 -15.26
CA VAL A 296 11.88 -14.72 -15.84
C VAL A 296 11.42 -13.27 -15.95
N PRO A 297 11.26 -12.75 -17.18
CA PRO A 297 10.93 -11.34 -17.37
C PRO A 297 9.51 -11.02 -16.92
N GLU A 298 9.35 -9.85 -16.31
CA GLU A 298 8.09 -9.18 -16.01
C GLU A 298 7.13 -9.08 -17.21
N ASP A 299 5.81 -9.18 -16.97
CA ASP A 299 4.78 -9.12 -18.02
C ASP A 299 4.06 -7.76 -18.18
N LEU A 300 4.59 -6.70 -17.56
CA LEU A 300 4.34 -5.27 -17.85
C LEU A 300 2.88 -4.94 -18.26
N ASP A 301 1.93 -5.34 -17.43
CA ASP A 301 0.49 -5.17 -17.66
C ASP A 301 -0.12 -4.04 -16.80
N GLY A 302 0.68 -3.42 -15.93
CA GLY A 302 0.27 -2.36 -15.01
C GLY A 302 -0.06 -2.84 -13.60
N PHE A 303 0.09 -4.14 -13.32
CA PHE A 303 -0.01 -4.76 -12.02
C PHE A 303 1.38 -5.18 -11.53
N GLU A 304 1.77 -4.72 -10.34
CA GLU A 304 3.06 -5.05 -9.67
C GLU A 304 4.38 -4.98 -10.49
N ASP A 305 4.37 -4.42 -11.73
CA ASP A 305 5.42 -4.19 -12.75
C ASP A 305 6.86 -3.84 -12.30
N LEU A 306 7.08 -3.46 -11.04
CA LEU A 306 8.38 -3.02 -10.54
C LEU A 306 9.17 -4.14 -9.89
N ASP A 307 8.52 -5.23 -9.50
CA ASP A 307 9.09 -6.25 -8.63
C ASP A 307 9.93 -7.31 -9.39
N GLY A 308 9.77 -7.37 -10.72
CA GLY A 308 10.54 -8.21 -11.64
C GLY A 308 9.95 -9.59 -11.85
N CYS A 309 8.79 -9.87 -11.27
CA CYS A 309 8.12 -11.14 -11.38
C CYS A 309 6.80 -11.00 -12.16
N PRO A 310 6.61 -11.77 -13.25
CA PRO A 310 5.35 -11.73 -13.96
C PRO A 310 4.19 -12.26 -13.11
N ASP A 311 3.09 -11.52 -13.11
CA ASP A 311 1.84 -11.85 -12.45
C ASP A 311 0.82 -12.32 -13.49
N PHE A 312 0.80 -13.61 -13.79
CA PHE A 312 -0.09 -14.16 -14.83
C PHE A 312 -1.59 -14.24 -14.44
N ASP A 313 -1.91 -13.97 -13.17
CA ASP A 313 -3.24 -14.05 -12.54
C ASP A 313 -3.25 -13.07 -11.36
N ASN A 314 -3.56 -11.81 -11.67
CA ASN A 314 -3.40 -10.67 -10.78
C ASN A 314 -4.31 -10.74 -9.53
N ASP A 315 -5.57 -11.13 -9.69
CA ASP A 315 -6.55 -11.23 -8.59
C ASP A 315 -6.64 -12.63 -7.95
N LYS A 316 -5.95 -13.61 -8.51
CA LYS A 316 -5.70 -14.94 -7.94
C LYS A 316 -6.96 -15.78 -7.85
N ASP A 317 -7.89 -15.58 -8.77
CA ASP A 317 -9.11 -16.37 -8.88
C ASP A 317 -8.89 -17.69 -9.64
N GLY A 318 -7.74 -17.85 -10.32
CA GLY A 318 -7.34 -19.03 -11.08
C GLY A 318 -7.62 -18.95 -12.58
N ILE A 319 -8.04 -17.81 -13.11
CA ILE A 319 -8.13 -17.47 -14.53
C ILE A 319 -6.95 -16.55 -14.86
N TYR A 320 -6.23 -16.84 -15.95
CA TYR A 320 -5.09 -16.00 -16.33
C TYR A 320 -5.57 -14.67 -16.92
N ASP A 321 -4.87 -13.56 -16.70
CA ASP A 321 -5.30 -12.21 -17.13
C ASP A 321 -5.59 -12.12 -18.64
N ALA A 322 -4.87 -12.90 -19.45
CA ALA A 322 -5.10 -12.96 -20.90
C ALA A 322 -6.45 -13.61 -21.31
N GLN A 323 -7.10 -14.32 -20.39
CA GLN A 323 -8.39 -14.98 -20.52
C GLN A 323 -9.47 -14.35 -19.65
N ASP A 324 -9.08 -13.42 -18.77
CA ASP A 324 -9.93 -12.74 -17.81
C ASP A 324 -10.53 -11.45 -18.39
N GLN A 325 -11.84 -11.23 -18.23
CA GLN A 325 -12.51 -10.00 -18.66
C GLN A 325 -12.35 -8.84 -17.68
N CYS A 326 -12.06 -9.13 -16.42
CA CYS A 326 -11.74 -8.16 -15.38
C CYS A 326 -10.56 -8.67 -14.55
N PRO A 327 -9.32 -8.54 -15.08
CA PRO A 327 -8.08 -9.10 -14.50
C PRO A 327 -7.66 -8.56 -13.12
N ASN A 328 -8.52 -7.87 -12.39
CA ASN A 328 -8.23 -7.29 -11.08
C ASN A 328 -9.40 -7.47 -10.10
N GLU A 329 -10.47 -8.18 -10.51
CA GLU A 329 -11.67 -8.39 -9.72
C GLU A 329 -11.97 -9.89 -9.69
N PRO A 330 -11.77 -10.58 -8.55
CA PRO A 330 -11.84 -12.03 -8.52
C PRO A 330 -13.26 -12.55 -8.78
N GLU A 331 -13.36 -13.55 -9.64
CA GLU A 331 -14.56 -14.34 -9.93
C GLU A 331 -15.25 -14.90 -8.67
N ASP A 332 -16.59 -14.87 -8.64
CA ASP A 332 -17.41 -15.34 -7.52
C ASP A 332 -18.02 -16.74 -7.69
N ARG A 333 -17.63 -17.51 -8.71
CA ARG A 333 -17.80 -18.99 -8.83
C ARG A 333 -19.08 -19.55 -8.21
N ASP A 334 -20.22 -19.00 -8.61
CA ASP A 334 -21.54 -19.34 -8.10
C ASP A 334 -22.30 -20.30 -9.05
N GLY A 335 -21.72 -20.62 -10.20
CA GLY A 335 -22.29 -21.45 -11.25
C GLY A 335 -22.87 -20.66 -12.42
N PHE A 336 -22.77 -19.33 -12.39
CA PHE A 336 -23.14 -18.43 -13.47
C PHE A 336 -21.90 -17.77 -14.04
N MET A 337 -21.68 -17.93 -15.35
CA MET A 337 -20.59 -17.30 -16.09
C MET A 337 -19.15 -17.43 -15.53
N ASP A 338 -18.89 -18.31 -14.55
CA ASP A 338 -17.61 -18.67 -13.88
C ASP A 338 -16.31 -18.81 -14.72
N THR A 339 -16.39 -18.71 -16.05
CA THR A 339 -15.30 -18.87 -16.99
C THR A 339 -14.81 -17.56 -17.60
N ASP A 340 -15.47 -16.43 -17.34
CA ASP A 340 -15.06 -15.14 -17.87
C ASP A 340 -14.20 -14.30 -16.93
N GLY A 341 -14.03 -14.74 -15.68
CA GLY A 341 -13.15 -14.12 -14.70
C GLY A 341 -13.80 -12.97 -13.96
N CYS A 342 -15.11 -12.76 -14.15
CA CYS A 342 -15.79 -11.62 -13.57
C CYS A 342 -16.85 -11.99 -12.54
N PRO A 343 -16.85 -11.29 -11.39
CA PRO A 343 -17.89 -11.52 -10.41
C PRO A 343 -19.24 -11.04 -10.93
N ASP A 344 -20.23 -11.91 -10.85
CA ASP A 344 -21.61 -11.66 -11.27
C ASP A 344 -22.52 -11.50 -10.04
N PHE A 345 -22.48 -10.32 -9.41
CA PHE A 345 -23.26 -10.06 -8.20
C PHE A 345 -24.80 -9.97 -8.39
N ASP A 346 -25.28 -9.99 -9.65
CA ASP A 346 -26.69 -9.87 -10.06
C ASP A 346 -26.86 -10.60 -11.42
N ASN A 347 -27.05 -11.91 -11.33
CA ASN A 347 -26.98 -12.85 -12.46
C ASN A 347 -28.05 -12.57 -13.53
N ASP A 348 -29.28 -12.27 -13.14
CA ASP A 348 -30.38 -12.00 -14.06
C ASP A 348 -30.64 -10.52 -14.37
N LYS A 349 -29.91 -9.62 -13.69
CA LYS A 349 -29.81 -8.19 -13.97
C LYS A 349 -31.13 -7.45 -13.72
N ASP A 350 -31.87 -7.89 -12.72
CA ASP A 350 -33.09 -7.23 -12.27
C ASP A 350 -32.86 -6.10 -11.25
N GLY A 351 -31.63 -6.01 -10.71
CA GLY A 351 -31.18 -5.00 -9.75
C GLY A 351 -31.19 -5.46 -8.29
N ILE A 352 -31.54 -6.72 -8.00
CA ILE A 352 -31.44 -7.35 -6.69
C ILE A 352 -30.20 -8.24 -6.68
N PRO A 353 -29.24 -8.01 -5.76
CA PRO A 353 -28.05 -8.85 -5.70
C PRO A 353 -28.40 -10.31 -5.40
N ASP A 354 -27.66 -11.25 -5.98
CA ASP A 354 -27.82 -12.70 -5.84
C ASP A 354 -28.01 -13.18 -4.39
N SER A 355 -27.27 -12.57 -3.46
CA SER A 355 -27.36 -12.88 -2.02
C SER A 355 -28.73 -12.56 -1.37
N LEU A 356 -29.54 -11.71 -2.02
CA LEU A 356 -30.85 -11.25 -1.59
C LEU A 356 -31.97 -11.74 -2.52
N ASP A 357 -31.62 -12.33 -3.67
CA ASP A 357 -32.56 -12.81 -4.68
C ASP A 357 -32.96 -14.27 -4.42
N ALA A 358 -34.26 -14.53 -4.31
CA ALA A 358 -34.78 -15.89 -4.14
C ALA A 358 -34.82 -16.69 -5.45
N CYS A 359 -34.71 -16.04 -6.60
CA CYS A 359 -34.85 -16.59 -7.93
C CYS A 359 -33.66 -16.40 -8.86
N ILE A 360 -32.54 -15.81 -8.45
CA ILE A 360 -31.15 -15.72 -8.99
C ILE A 360 -30.98 -15.63 -10.52
N ASN A 361 -31.58 -16.53 -11.27
CA ASN A 361 -31.51 -16.65 -12.72
C ASN A 361 -32.82 -16.26 -13.43
N ASN A 362 -33.82 -15.71 -12.73
CA ASN A 362 -35.12 -15.37 -13.30
C ASN A 362 -35.53 -13.97 -12.84
N PRO A 363 -35.51 -12.97 -13.74
CA PRO A 363 -35.61 -11.59 -13.33
C PRO A 363 -36.99 -11.24 -12.76
N GLU A 364 -37.00 -10.41 -11.72
CA GLU A 364 -38.18 -9.87 -11.06
C GLU A 364 -39.14 -9.19 -12.05
N THR A 365 -40.44 -9.35 -11.77
CA THR A 365 -41.52 -8.67 -12.49
C THR A 365 -42.09 -7.53 -11.65
N VAL A 366 -41.43 -6.36 -11.71
CA VAL A 366 -41.84 -5.14 -10.97
C VAL A 366 -43.29 -4.74 -11.30
N ASN A 367 -44.23 -5.11 -10.42
CA ASN A 367 -45.67 -4.93 -10.63
C ASN A 367 -46.38 -4.34 -9.39
N GLY A 368 -45.62 -4.01 -8.35
CA GLY A 368 -46.09 -3.53 -7.06
C GLY A 368 -46.67 -4.64 -6.17
N PHE A 369 -46.19 -5.86 -6.31
CA PHE A 369 -46.47 -7.02 -5.46
C PHE A 369 -45.20 -7.84 -5.38
N LYS A 370 -44.64 -7.94 -4.16
CA LYS A 370 -43.41 -8.67 -3.86
C LYS A 370 -42.15 -8.33 -4.67
N ASP A 371 -42.12 -7.16 -5.30
CA ASP A 371 -40.97 -6.58 -6.03
C ASP A 371 -39.60 -6.56 -5.29
N ASP A 372 -39.50 -7.01 -4.02
CA ASP A 372 -38.26 -7.06 -3.24
C ASP A 372 -37.72 -8.51 -3.07
N ASP A 373 -38.40 -9.55 -3.58
CA ASP A 373 -37.99 -10.95 -3.41
C ASP A 373 -37.21 -11.57 -4.59
N GLY A 374 -37.08 -10.83 -5.70
CA GLY A 374 -36.31 -11.21 -6.88
C GLY A 374 -36.99 -12.27 -7.75
N CYS A 375 -38.23 -12.65 -7.43
CA CYS A 375 -38.92 -13.71 -8.12
C CYS A 375 -40.04 -13.21 -9.03
N PRO A 376 -40.07 -13.62 -10.32
CA PRO A 376 -41.14 -13.22 -11.22
C PRO A 376 -42.50 -13.70 -10.72
N ASP A 377 -43.40 -12.76 -10.47
CA ASP A 377 -44.76 -13.05 -10.05
C ASP A 377 -45.85 -12.30 -10.84
N GLU A 378 -47.10 -12.73 -10.62
CA GLU A 378 -48.28 -12.05 -11.13
C GLU A 378 -49.07 -11.43 -9.98
N LYS A 379 -49.28 -10.10 -10.05
CA LYS A 379 -50.15 -9.38 -9.13
C LYS A 379 -51.56 -9.99 -9.05
N PRO A 380 -52.02 -10.45 -7.86
CA PRO A 380 -53.36 -10.97 -7.68
C PRO A 380 -54.47 -9.97 -8.02
N GLN A 381 -55.67 -10.47 -8.32
CA GLN A 381 -56.82 -9.62 -8.59
C GLN A 381 -57.38 -8.97 -7.31
N GLU A 382 -57.75 -7.69 -7.41
CA GLU A 382 -58.37 -6.94 -6.32
C GLU A 382 -59.77 -7.47 -5.94
N ILE A 383 -60.04 -7.64 -4.64
CA ILE A 383 -61.37 -8.07 -4.14
C ILE A 383 -62.37 -6.90 -4.16
N LYS A 384 -63.01 -6.68 -5.32
CA LYS A 384 -63.98 -5.58 -5.53
C LYS A 384 -65.43 -5.94 -5.18
N GLN A 385 -65.73 -7.23 -5.04
CA GLN A 385 -67.08 -7.74 -4.81
C GLN A 385 -67.07 -8.85 -3.75
N THR A 386 -68.24 -9.14 -3.18
CA THR A 386 -68.39 -10.23 -2.21
C THR A 386 -67.95 -11.57 -2.81
N LEU A 387 -67.00 -12.22 -2.16
CA LEU A 387 -66.48 -13.52 -2.53
C LEU A 387 -67.02 -14.60 -1.59
N ILE A 388 -67.68 -15.62 -2.15
CA ILE A 388 -68.04 -16.83 -1.38
C ILE A 388 -66.83 -17.76 -1.40
N LEU A 389 -66.27 -18.07 -0.23
CA LEU A 389 -65.10 -18.94 -0.10
C LEU A 389 -65.48 -20.42 -0.28
N LYS A 390 -65.56 -20.86 -1.55
CA LYS A 390 -65.82 -22.25 -1.89
C LYS A 390 -64.60 -23.11 -1.51
N GLY A 391 -64.82 -24.15 -0.71
CA GLY A 391 -63.75 -25.05 -0.26
C GLY A 391 -63.19 -24.75 1.13
N VAL A 392 -63.66 -23.68 1.79
CA VAL A 392 -63.34 -23.43 3.21
C VAL A 392 -64.28 -24.25 4.08
N ASN A 393 -63.72 -25.30 4.70
CA ASN A 393 -64.43 -26.28 5.51
C ASN A 393 -63.91 -26.30 6.94
N PHE A 394 -64.76 -26.79 7.85
CA PHE A 394 -64.45 -26.88 9.28
C PHE A 394 -64.69 -28.30 9.78
N LYS A 395 -63.98 -28.73 10.82
CA LYS A 395 -64.31 -29.96 11.53
C LYS A 395 -65.77 -29.92 12.03
N THR A 396 -66.41 -31.09 12.09
CA THR A 396 -67.81 -31.22 12.49
C THR A 396 -68.06 -30.57 13.85
N ALA A 397 -69.11 -29.71 13.92
CA ALA A 397 -69.47 -28.94 15.10
C ALA A 397 -68.34 -28.07 15.70
N SER A 398 -67.34 -27.71 14.90
CA SER A 398 -66.17 -26.91 15.30
C SER A 398 -65.99 -25.67 14.39
N SER A 399 -65.14 -24.76 14.86
CA SER A 399 -64.56 -23.63 14.10
C SER A 399 -63.12 -23.90 13.63
N GLU A 400 -62.60 -25.10 13.88
CA GLU A 400 -61.28 -25.51 13.39
C GLU A 400 -61.31 -25.78 11.87
N LEU A 401 -60.45 -25.08 11.13
CA LEU A 401 -60.30 -25.20 9.68
C LEU A 401 -59.71 -26.56 9.28
N LEU A 402 -60.21 -27.14 8.18
CA LEU A 402 -59.58 -28.32 7.55
C LEU A 402 -58.39 -27.88 6.68
N GLU A 403 -57.42 -28.78 6.49
CA GLU A 403 -56.16 -28.52 5.79
C GLU A 403 -56.38 -27.98 4.37
N GLU A 404 -57.35 -28.55 3.64
CA GLU A 404 -57.70 -28.12 2.28
C GLU A 404 -58.24 -26.67 2.22
N SER A 405 -58.71 -26.13 3.35
CA SER A 405 -59.24 -24.77 3.41
C SER A 405 -58.13 -23.74 3.27
N TYR A 406 -56.92 -24.06 3.73
CA TYR A 406 -55.80 -23.12 3.69
C TYR A 406 -55.42 -22.74 2.26
N TYR A 407 -55.46 -23.66 1.29
CA TYR A 407 -55.22 -23.32 -0.13
C TYR A 407 -56.15 -22.22 -0.66
N VAL A 408 -57.43 -22.27 -0.29
CA VAL A 408 -58.40 -21.24 -0.69
C VAL A 408 -58.11 -19.93 0.05
N LEU A 409 -57.77 -20.01 1.34
CA LEU A 409 -57.45 -18.84 2.13
C LEU A 409 -56.15 -18.15 1.65
N GLU A 410 -55.14 -18.88 1.19
CA GLU A 410 -53.91 -18.31 0.61
C GLU A 410 -54.22 -17.39 -0.58
N THR A 411 -55.14 -17.78 -1.47
CA THR A 411 -55.52 -16.92 -2.62
C THR A 411 -56.12 -15.58 -2.18
N VAL A 412 -56.89 -15.58 -1.09
CA VAL A 412 -57.46 -14.38 -0.49
C VAL A 412 -56.38 -13.59 0.22
N PHE A 413 -55.48 -14.26 0.95
CA PHE A 413 -54.36 -13.64 1.64
C PHE A 413 -53.46 -12.87 0.67
N ASN A 414 -53.02 -13.48 -0.44
CA ASN A 414 -52.19 -12.84 -1.45
C ASN A 414 -52.87 -11.57 -2.02
N SER A 415 -54.19 -11.62 -2.21
CA SER A 415 -54.96 -10.44 -2.63
C SER A 415 -55.00 -9.35 -1.55
N LEU A 416 -55.15 -9.71 -0.27
CA LEU A 416 -55.13 -8.74 0.82
C LEU A 416 -53.75 -8.10 1.05
N GLU A 417 -52.69 -8.86 0.78
CA GLU A 417 -51.30 -8.40 0.82
C GLU A 417 -51.03 -7.40 -0.32
N ALA A 418 -51.38 -7.76 -1.56
CA ALA A 418 -51.21 -6.91 -2.74
C ALA A 418 -51.97 -5.57 -2.68
N TYR A 419 -53.05 -5.48 -1.88
CA TYR A 419 -53.89 -4.29 -1.78
C TYR A 419 -54.07 -3.83 -0.31
N PRO A 420 -53.08 -3.15 0.29
CA PRO A 420 -53.03 -2.85 1.72
C PRO A 420 -54.14 -1.92 2.21
N ASN A 421 -54.77 -1.16 1.31
CA ASN A 421 -55.86 -0.24 1.65
C ASN A 421 -57.21 -0.95 1.82
N ILE A 422 -57.38 -2.17 1.30
CA ILE A 422 -58.67 -2.88 1.36
C ILE A 422 -58.96 -3.31 2.78
N ARG A 423 -60.18 -3.02 3.23
CA ARG A 423 -60.77 -3.58 4.45
C ARG A 423 -61.85 -4.57 4.08
N ILE A 424 -61.96 -5.66 4.84
CA ILE A 424 -62.91 -6.73 4.58
C ILE A 424 -63.69 -7.13 5.83
N GLU A 425 -64.90 -7.62 5.63
CA GLU A 425 -65.68 -8.38 6.59
C GLU A 425 -65.64 -9.87 6.23
N ILE A 426 -65.27 -10.69 7.19
CA ILE A 426 -65.43 -12.14 7.13
C ILE A 426 -66.82 -12.47 7.70
N ALA A 427 -67.74 -12.88 6.84
CA ALA A 427 -69.12 -13.17 7.20
C ALA A 427 -69.35 -14.68 7.28
N GLY A 428 -69.66 -15.18 8.48
CA GLY A 428 -69.99 -16.57 8.72
C GLY A 428 -71.50 -16.83 8.65
N HIS A 429 -71.88 -17.91 7.98
CA HIS A 429 -73.28 -18.33 7.83
C HIS A 429 -73.45 -19.82 8.17
N THR A 430 -74.61 -20.16 8.73
CA THR A 430 -75.00 -21.54 9.03
C THR A 430 -76.32 -21.91 8.34
N ASP A 431 -76.68 -23.19 8.40
CA ASP A 431 -77.99 -23.66 8.01
C ASP A 431 -79.02 -23.51 9.14
N ASN A 432 -80.25 -23.97 8.93
CA ASN A 432 -81.31 -23.83 9.93
C ASN A 432 -81.29 -24.89 11.05
N GLN A 433 -80.28 -25.76 11.13
CA GLN A 433 -80.22 -26.82 12.14
C GLN A 433 -79.63 -26.28 13.45
N GLY A 434 -80.25 -26.60 14.59
CA GLY A 434 -79.85 -26.09 15.91
C GLY A 434 -80.52 -24.78 16.32
N SER A 435 -80.27 -24.33 17.56
CA SER A 435 -80.86 -23.10 18.09
C SER A 435 -80.29 -21.86 17.39
N SER A 436 -81.02 -20.75 17.41
CA SER A 436 -80.56 -19.50 16.81
C SER A 436 -79.29 -18.98 17.50
N ASP A 437 -79.24 -19.01 18.83
CA ASP A 437 -78.08 -18.56 19.61
C ASP A 437 -76.83 -19.40 19.32
N TYR A 438 -76.98 -20.73 19.23
CA TYR A 438 -75.87 -21.62 18.88
C TYR A 438 -75.35 -21.35 17.47
N ASN A 439 -76.25 -21.17 16.50
CA ASN A 439 -75.88 -20.87 15.12
C ASN A 439 -75.18 -19.51 14.97
N LEU A 440 -75.64 -18.51 15.73
CA LEU A 440 -75.03 -17.19 15.74
C LEU A 440 -73.59 -17.28 16.27
N GLN A 441 -73.39 -17.92 17.41
CA GLN A 441 -72.06 -18.12 18.01
C GLN A 441 -71.13 -18.92 17.09
N LEU A 442 -71.57 -20.08 16.59
CA LEU A 442 -70.76 -20.94 15.70
C LEU A 442 -70.37 -20.22 14.41
N SER A 443 -71.28 -19.44 13.83
CA SER A 443 -70.99 -18.66 12.63
C SER A 443 -69.94 -17.58 12.87
N TYR A 444 -70.00 -16.92 14.03
CA TYR A 444 -69.00 -15.94 14.45
C TYR A 444 -67.65 -16.59 14.72
N ASP A 445 -67.61 -17.71 15.45
CA ASP A 445 -66.37 -18.41 15.77
C ASP A 445 -65.64 -18.87 14.51
N ARG A 446 -66.38 -19.34 13.49
CA ARG A 446 -65.82 -19.70 12.18
C ARG A 446 -65.27 -18.51 11.42
N ALA A 447 -66.01 -17.41 11.37
CA ALA A 447 -65.54 -16.16 10.77
C ALA A 447 -64.29 -15.64 11.50
N LYS A 448 -64.26 -15.78 12.83
CA LYS A 448 -63.14 -15.42 13.68
C LYS A 448 -61.92 -16.31 13.40
N SER A 449 -62.06 -17.62 13.25
CA SER A 449 -60.93 -18.50 12.91
C SER A 449 -60.30 -18.17 11.55
N VAL A 450 -61.11 -17.79 10.56
CA VAL A 450 -60.61 -17.30 9.27
C VAL A 450 -59.89 -15.94 9.41
N MET A 451 -60.47 -15.01 10.17
CA MET A 451 -59.81 -13.73 10.49
C MET A 451 -58.48 -13.94 11.22
N GLU A 452 -58.45 -14.80 12.24
CA GLU A 452 -57.26 -15.13 13.03
C GLU A 452 -56.15 -15.71 12.15
N TYR A 453 -56.49 -16.54 11.17
CA TYR A 453 -55.52 -17.04 10.19
C TYR A 453 -54.89 -15.89 9.37
N PHE A 454 -55.67 -14.95 8.84
CA PHE A 454 -55.12 -13.81 8.08
C PHE A 454 -54.29 -12.86 8.96
N VAL A 455 -54.71 -12.62 10.21
CA VAL A 455 -53.95 -11.80 11.15
C VAL A 455 -52.62 -12.46 11.52
N MET A 456 -52.65 -13.77 11.78
CA MET A 456 -51.44 -14.56 12.04
C MET A 456 -50.45 -14.51 10.86
N ARG A 457 -50.96 -14.45 9.63
CA ARG A 457 -50.16 -14.32 8.41
C ARG A 457 -49.66 -12.89 8.13
N GLY A 458 -50.05 -11.91 8.94
CA GLY A 458 -49.53 -10.54 8.87
C GLY A 458 -50.50 -9.47 8.40
N ILE A 459 -51.76 -9.81 8.07
CA ILE A 459 -52.75 -8.78 7.74
C ILE A 459 -53.16 -8.04 9.02
N SER A 460 -53.01 -6.71 9.02
CA SER A 460 -53.40 -5.88 10.17
C SER A 460 -54.85 -6.15 10.59
N GLN A 461 -55.05 -6.36 11.90
CA GLN A 461 -56.37 -6.63 12.48
C GLN A 461 -57.39 -5.52 12.18
N ASP A 462 -56.96 -4.27 12.05
CA ASP A 462 -57.85 -3.14 11.73
C ASP A 462 -58.45 -3.22 10.31
N ARG A 463 -57.90 -4.09 9.45
CA ARG A 463 -58.38 -4.32 8.09
C ARG A 463 -59.45 -5.41 8.01
N ILE A 464 -59.66 -6.19 9.06
CA ILE A 464 -60.53 -7.36 9.03
C ILE A 464 -61.50 -7.34 10.20
N VAL A 465 -62.79 -7.50 9.91
CA VAL A 465 -63.82 -7.72 10.95
C VAL A 465 -64.52 -9.05 10.74
N ALA A 466 -64.64 -9.86 11.79
CA ALA A 466 -65.44 -11.07 11.76
C ALA A 466 -66.88 -10.79 12.21
N ARG A 467 -67.86 -11.30 11.45
CA ARG A 467 -69.28 -11.26 11.83
C ARG A 467 -69.95 -12.62 11.63
N GLY A 468 -70.72 -13.03 12.63
CA GLY A 468 -71.61 -14.18 12.52
C GLY A 468 -73.02 -13.72 12.16
N TYR A 469 -73.64 -14.35 11.15
CA TYR A 469 -75.03 -14.10 10.75
C TYR A 469 -75.95 -15.29 11.03
N GLY A 470 -75.42 -16.37 11.59
CA GLY A 470 -76.15 -17.62 11.81
C GLY A 470 -76.95 -18.04 10.58
N LYS A 471 -78.24 -18.31 10.78
CA LYS A 471 -79.17 -18.76 9.74
C LYS A 471 -80.00 -17.63 9.09
N GLU A 472 -79.68 -16.37 9.38
CA GLU A 472 -80.54 -15.22 9.02
C GLU A 472 -80.43 -14.79 7.54
N ARG A 473 -79.34 -15.19 6.86
CA ARG A 473 -79.06 -14.83 5.46
C ARG A 473 -78.83 -16.07 4.59
N PRO A 474 -79.87 -16.90 4.34
CA PRO A 474 -79.76 -18.07 3.48
C PRO A 474 -79.68 -17.68 2.00
N ILE A 475 -78.84 -18.38 1.24
CA ILE A 475 -78.72 -18.24 -0.23
C ILE A 475 -79.37 -19.40 -0.98
N ALA A 476 -79.83 -20.43 -0.25
CA ALA A 476 -80.55 -21.58 -0.79
C ALA A 476 -81.61 -22.08 0.20
N PRO A 477 -82.63 -22.83 -0.26
CA PRO A 477 -83.63 -23.43 0.63
C PRO A 477 -82.99 -24.41 1.64
N ASN A 478 -83.30 -24.27 2.92
CA ASN A 478 -82.82 -25.19 3.96
C ASN A 478 -83.52 -26.57 3.96
N THR A 479 -84.48 -26.79 3.05
CA THR A 479 -85.24 -28.03 2.93
C THR A 479 -84.42 -29.19 2.37
N THR A 480 -83.36 -28.92 1.60
CA THR A 480 -82.49 -29.96 1.02
C THR A 480 -81.10 -29.97 1.67
N ALA A 481 -80.42 -31.12 1.63
CA ALA A 481 -79.05 -31.23 2.15
C ALA A 481 -78.06 -30.33 1.39
N ASP A 482 -78.21 -30.23 0.08
CA ASP A 482 -77.43 -29.34 -0.79
C ASP A 482 -77.66 -27.85 -0.46
N GLY A 483 -78.91 -27.45 -0.25
CA GLY A 483 -79.23 -26.07 0.13
C GLY A 483 -78.69 -25.70 1.52
N ARG A 484 -78.71 -26.63 2.48
CA ARG A 484 -78.04 -26.46 3.77
C ARG A 484 -76.52 -26.36 3.62
N ALA A 485 -75.90 -27.16 2.76
CA ALA A 485 -74.47 -27.07 2.48
C ALA A 485 -74.08 -25.71 1.88
N LYS A 486 -74.88 -25.17 0.95
CA LYS A 486 -74.69 -23.82 0.41
C LYS A 486 -74.86 -22.72 1.46
N ASN A 487 -75.76 -22.90 2.43
CA ASN A 487 -75.95 -21.93 3.51
C ASN A 487 -74.81 -21.93 4.53
N ARG A 488 -74.16 -23.08 4.78
CA ARG A 488 -72.95 -23.20 5.59
C ARG A 488 -71.74 -22.70 4.80
N ARG A 489 -71.45 -21.41 4.89
CA ARG A 489 -70.40 -20.77 4.09
C ARG A 489 -69.73 -19.63 4.86
N VAL A 490 -68.58 -19.22 4.34
CA VAL A 490 -67.90 -17.99 4.73
C VAL A 490 -67.83 -17.09 3.50
N GLU A 491 -68.13 -15.82 3.67
CA GLU A 491 -67.98 -14.78 2.65
C GLU A 491 -66.92 -13.77 3.05
N VAL A 492 -66.21 -13.23 2.06
CA VAL A 492 -65.32 -12.07 2.20
C VAL A 492 -66.00 -10.89 1.52
N ILE A 493 -66.28 -9.85 2.29
CA ILE A 493 -67.03 -8.68 1.82
C ILE A 493 -66.11 -7.46 1.91
N PRO A 494 -65.77 -6.78 0.81
CA PRO A 494 -65.01 -5.53 0.88
C PRO A 494 -65.84 -4.44 1.56
N LEU A 495 -65.24 -3.72 2.50
CA LEU A 495 -65.87 -2.66 3.30
C LEU A 495 -65.63 -1.26 2.76
N ASN A 496 -64.64 -1.10 1.89
CA ASN A 496 -64.36 0.17 1.23
C ASN A 496 -65.23 0.27 -0.03
N LYS A 497 -66.11 1.28 -0.09
CA LYS A 497 -66.80 1.72 -1.31
C LYS A 497 -66.13 2.96 -1.86
#